data_AF-A0A3A4VE47-F1
#
_entry.id   AF-A0A3A4VE47-F1
#
_cell.length_a   1.000
_cell.length_b   1.000
_cell.length_c   1.000
_cell.angle_alpha   90.00
_cell.angle_beta   90.00
_cell.angle_gamma   90.00
#
_symmetry.space_group_name_H-M   'P 1'
#
loop_
_entity.id
_entity.type
_entity.pdbx_description
1 polymer ?
#
loop_
_entity_poly.entity_id
_entity_poly.type
_entity_poly.pdbx_seq_one_letter_code
_entity_poly.pdbx_strand_id
1 'polypeptide(L)'
;MNIRKDEFVKETTDLVRKNVEKVNYKVLSGPLETLKTVDLPFQLADTVNQEEIAKENLVLGLKSCLGQIAVCGAIMEKHFPKEKIALGEVWEDFFANIMAKKFRQNRDSQYDPSFMREWLMYEEPHVILVINGKQFEPLSKFMGLDVEHPRVQAFPFWEGVAVSRLASVSNCEKDHEERLRLLDLAEEICPGMTLIRENRVQSLVELGMIKEAVECLKWSVERRPNARKLWAICHFMEKIGEDSSKYLRAFLERYPFSIQEYF
;
A
#
# COMPACT_ATOMS: atom_id res chain seq x y z
N MET A 1 -20.57 -0.39 -11.54
CA MET A 1 -21.01 0.97 -11.08
C MET A 1 -20.44 2.05 -12.01
N ASN A 2 -21.23 2.98 -12.56
CA ASN A 2 -20.70 4.02 -13.46
C ASN A 2 -20.11 5.19 -12.66
N ILE A 3 -18.86 5.05 -12.23
CA ILE A 3 -18.13 6.04 -11.44
C ILE A 3 -17.42 7.01 -12.38
N ARG A 4 -17.68 8.31 -12.24
CA ARG A 4 -16.87 9.34 -12.92
C ARG A 4 -15.64 9.68 -12.10
N LYS A 5 -14.50 9.86 -12.79
CA LYS A 5 -13.18 10.13 -12.18
C LYS A 5 -13.22 11.27 -11.16
N ASP A 6 -13.64 12.45 -11.61
CA ASP A 6 -13.64 13.67 -10.79
C ASP A 6 -14.60 13.57 -9.60
N GLU A 7 -15.73 12.88 -9.79
CA GLU A 7 -16.72 12.65 -8.73
C GLU A 7 -16.15 11.75 -7.64
N PHE A 8 -15.38 10.71 -8.00
CA PHE A 8 -14.78 9.79 -7.04
C PHE A 8 -13.64 10.42 -6.22
N VAL A 9 -12.77 11.21 -6.87
CA VAL A 9 -11.71 11.96 -6.19
C VAL A 9 -12.33 12.97 -5.22
N LYS A 10 -13.37 13.69 -5.65
CA LYS A 10 -14.09 14.64 -4.81
C LYS A 10 -14.76 13.95 -3.61
N GLU A 11 -15.51 12.87 -3.84
CA GLU A 11 -16.16 12.11 -2.77
C GLU A 11 -15.14 11.63 -1.73
N THR A 12 -14.02 11.08 -2.20
CA THR A 12 -12.91 10.62 -1.35
C THR A 12 -12.34 11.76 -0.52
N THR A 13 -12.11 12.92 -1.14
CA THR A 13 -11.58 14.11 -0.46
C THR A 13 -12.56 14.64 0.60
N ASP A 14 -13.85 14.73 0.27
CA ASP A 14 -14.89 15.21 1.16
C ASP A 14 -15.08 14.27 2.37
N LEU A 15 -14.95 12.96 2.16
CA LEU A 15 -14.96 11.96 3.23
C LEU A 15 -13.82 12.20 4.23
N VAL A 16 -12.60 12.40 3.74
CA VAL A 16 -11.40 12.62 4.58
C VAL A 16 -11.51 13.93 5.35
N ARG A 17 -11.95 15.01 4.71
CA ARG A 17 -12.12 16.32 5.36
C ARG A 17 -13.09 16.27 6.53
N LYS A 18 -14.15 15.46 6.44
CA LYS A 18 -15.05 15.21 7.59
C LYS A 18 -14.37 14.45 8.73
N ASN A 19 -13.38 13.61 8.42
CA ASN A 19 -12.64 12.87 9.44
C ASN A 19 -11.62 13.75 10.17
N VAL A 20 -11.04 14.77 9.52
CA VAL A 20 -10.10 15.72 10.16
C VAL A 20 -10.67 16.38 11.40
N GLU A 21 -11.96 16.73 11.39
CA GLU A 21 -12.62 17.40 12.52
C GLU A 21 -12.76 16.49 13.76
N LYS A 22 -12.47 15.19 13.63
CA LYS A 22 -12.51 14.21 14.73
C LYS A 22 -11.14 13.94 15.34
N VAL A 23 -10.09 14.59 14.84
CA VAL A 23 -8.69 14.30 15.19
C VAL A 23 -8.12 15.42 16.04
N ASN A 24 -7.49 15.06 17.15
CA ASN A 24 -6.78 16.01 17.99
C ASN A 24 -5.36 16.26 17.45
N TYR A 25 -4.99 17.52 17.26
CA TYR A 25 -3.63 17.94 16.90
C TYR A 25 -3.41 19.40 17.32
N LYS A 26 -2.14 19.83 17.37
CA LYS A 26 -1.74 21.21 17.64
C LYS A 26 -1.04 21.77 16.40
N VAL A 27 -1.51 22.92 15.91
CA VAL A 27 -0.83 23.63 14.82
C VAL A 27 0.43 24.28 15.38
N LEU A 28 1.58 23.87 14.85
CA LEU A 28 2.90 24.41 15.19
C LEU A 28 3.43 25.26 14.02
N SER A 29 4.63 25.83 14.18
CA SER A 29 5.22 26.71 13.17
C SER A 29 5.58 26.00 11.85
N GLY A 30 5.81 24.69 11.89
CA GLY A 30 6.16 23.89 10.73
C GLY A 30 5.19 22.73 10.46
N PRO A 31 5.11 22.29 9.19
CA PRO A 31 4.18 21.24 8.77
C PRO A 31 4.51 19.90 9.44
N LEU A 32 5.78 19.47 9.43
CA LEU A 32 6.18 18.18 10.02
C LEU A 32 6.01 18.17 11.54
N GLU A 33 6.33 19.27 12.21
CA GLU A 33 6.14 19.44 13.64
C GLU A 33 4.65 19.35 13.98
N THR A 34 3.77 19.98 13.19
CA THR A 34 2.32 19.87 13.34
C THR A 34 1.85 18.42 13.19
N LEU A 35 2.31 17.72 12.15
CA LEU A 35 1.91 16.33 11.90
C LEU A 35 2.35 15.37 13.01
N LYS A 36 3.50 15.61 13.65
CA LYS A 36 3.95 14.84 14.82
C LYS A 36 2.99 14.96 16.02
N THR A 37 2.19 16.04 16.09
CA THR A 37 1.20 16.22 17.17
C THR A 37 -0.13 15.51 16.93
N VAL A 38 -0.38 14.99 15.72
CA VAL A 38 -1.66 14.36 15.35
C VAL A 38 -1.86 13.09 16.15
N ASP A 39 -2.98 12.99 16.87
CA ASP A 39 -3.35 11.84 17.67
C ASP A 39 -3.80 10.68 16.77
N LEU A 40 -2.82 9.90 16.30
CA LEU A 40 -3.02 8.73 15.46
C LEU A 40 -3.04 7.49 16.35
N PRO A 41 -4.11 6.67 16.32
CA PRO A 41 -4.14 5.41 17.04
C PRO A 41 -3.11 4.46 16.42
N PHE A 42 -2.32 3.82 17.27
CA PHE A 42 -1.47 2.71 16.85
C PHE A 42 -2.27 1.42 16.92
N GLN A 43 -2.32 0.67 15.83
CA GLN A 43 -2.81 -0.69 15.88
C GLN A 43 -1.82 -1.57 15.12
N LEU A 44 -1.00 -2.32 15.86
CA LEU A 44 -0.31 -3.48 15.30
C LEU A 44 -1.40 -4.48 14.93
N ALA A 45 -1.57 -4.69 13.63
CA ALA A 45 -2.46 -5.68 13.10
C ALA A 45 -1.91 -7.07 13.42
N ASP A 46 -2.23 -7.62 14.60
CA ASP A 46 -1.70 -8.93 15.02
C ASP A 46 -2.09 -10.05 14.03
N THR A 47 -3.21 -9.92 13.30
CA THR A 47 -3.68 -10.87 12.27
C THR A 47 -4.72 -10.28 11.31
N VAL A 48 -4.55 -9.06 10.79
CA VAL A 48 -5.61 -8.48 9.94
C VAL A 48 -5.54 -9.07 8.54
N ASN A 49 -6.65 -9.72 8.12
CA ASN A 49 -6.75 -10.24 6.75
C ASN A 49 -6.89 -9.08 5.73
N GLN A 50 -6.52 -9.31 4.47
CA GLN A 50 -6.54 -8.26 3.44
C GLN A 50 -7.95 -7.66 3.21
N GLU A 51 -9.01 -8.43 3.45
CA GLU A 51 -10.39 -7.95 3.33
C GLU A 51 -10.75 -6.92 4.42
N GLU A 52 -10.30 -7.13 5.65
CA GLU A 52 -10.45 -6.20 6.76
C GLU A 52 -9.65 -4.92 6.52
N ILE A 53 -8.41 -5.04 6.05
CA ILE A 53 -7.60 -3.87 5.65
C ILE A 53 -8.32 -3.07 4.56
N ALA A 54 -8.85 -3.76 3.54
CA ALA A 54 -9.61 -3.11 2.48
C ALA A 54 -10.83 -2.37 3.05
N LYS A 55 -11.61 -3.00 3.94
CA LYS A 55 -12.77 -2.37 4.59
C LYS A 55 -12.39 -1.14 5.42
N GLU A 56 -11.30 -1.20 6.18
CA GLU A 56 -10.80 -0.05 6.96
C GLU A 56 -10.29 1.09 6.05
N ASN A 57 -9.71 0.77 4.89
CA ASN A 57 -9.34 1.74 3.87
C ASN A 57 -10.55 2.42 3.22
N LEU A 58 -11.71 1.74 3.11
CA LEU A 58 -12.90 2.33 2.50
C LEU A 58 -13.46 3.52 3.29
N VAL A 59 -13.33 3.48 4.61
CA VAL A 59 -13.81 4.53 5.53
C VAL A 59 -12.83 5.70 5.62
N LEU A 60 -11.57 5.49 5.22
CA LEU A 60 -10.48 6.45 5.36
C LEU A 60 -10.40 7.05 6.78
N GLY A 61 -10.62 6.18 7.77
CA GLY A 61 -10.54 6.50 9.19
C GLY A 61 -9.11 6.39 9.72
N LEU A 62 -8.91 6.79 10.97
CA LEU A 62 -7.58 6.78 11.60
C LEU A 62 -7.01 5.37 11.88
N LYS A 63 -7.81 4.32 11.73
CA LYS A 63 -7.35 2.93 11.95
C LYS A 63 -6.51 2.39 10.79
N SER A 64 -6.69 2.91 9.57
CA SER A 64 -5.92 2.47 8.41
C SER A 64 -4.77 3.42 8.10
N CYS A 65 -3.64 2.88 7.64
CA CYS A 65 -2.49 3.70 7.22
C CYS A 65 -2.89 4.71 6.15
N LEU A 66 -3.69 4.29 5.16
CA LEU A 66 -4.20 5.19 4.12
C LEU A 66 -5.04 6.33 4.70
N GLY A 67 -5.94 6.03 5.66
CA GLY A 67 -6.76 7.05 6.31
C GLY A 67 -5.94 8.01 7.17
N GLN A 68 -4.91 7.52 7.88
CA GLN A 68 -3.98 8.37 8.63
C GLN A 68 -3.23 9.34 7.69
N ILE A 69 -2.70 8.85 6.56
CA ILE A 69 -2.04 9.68 5.55
C ILE A 69 -3.00 10.70 4.94
N ALA A 70 -4.21 10.27 4.58
CA ALA A 70 -5.23 11.14 4.00
C ALA A 70 -5.60 12.28 4.96
N VAL A 71 -5.81 11.97 6.25
CA VAL A 71 -6.06 12.96 7.30
C VAL A 71 -4.89 13.94 7.43
N CYS A 72 -3.65 13.43 7.45
CA CYS A 72 -2.47 14.28 7.54
C CYS A 72 -2.39 15.25 6.35
N GLY A 73 -2.65 14.78 5.12
CA GLY A 73 -2.67 15.67 3.96
C GLY A 73 -3.79 16.71 4.01
N ALA A 74 -4.98 16.36 4.50
CA ALA A 74 -6.05 17.35 4.71
C ALA A 74 -5.69 18.39 5.78
N ILE A 75 -4.96 18.01 6.84
CA ILE A 75 -4.40 18.97 7.81
C ILE A 75 -3.41 19.92 7.12
N MET A 76 -2.58 19.40 6.21
CA MET A 76 -1.64 20.22 5.42
C MET A 76 -2.36 21.21 4.51
N GLU A 77 -3.39 20.78 3.78
CA GLU A 77 -4.19 21.72 2.98
C GLU A 77 -4.83 22.82 3.83
N LYS A 78 -5.35 22.45 5.01
CA LYS A 78 -6.08 23.37 5.91
C LYS A 78 -5.18 24.44 6.50
N HIS A 79 -3.98 24.08 6.97
CA HIS A 79 -3.12 24.97 7.77
C HIS A 79 -1.86 25.43 7.04
N PHE A 80 -1.44 24.71 6.01
CA PHE A 80 -0.21 24.97 5.28
C PHE A 80 -0.46 24.97 3.76
N PRO A 81 -1.41 25.76 3.23
CA PRO A 81 -1.85 25.71 1.83
C PRO A 81 -0.78 26.10 0.80
N LYS A 82 0.36 26.63 1.25
CA LYS A 82 1.50 26.97 0.38
C LYS A 82 2.44 25.79 0.17
N GLU A 83 2.36 24.77 1.01
CA GLU A 83 3.24 23.61 0.94
C GLU A 83 2.78 22.67 -0.17
N LYS A 84 3.76 22.13 -0.90
CA LYS A 84 3.48 21.14 -1.93
C LYS A 84 3.39 19.78 -1.26
N ILE A 85 2.21 19.17 -1.31
CA ILE A 85 2.00 17.81 -0.83
C ILE A 85 1.84 16.83 -1.99
N ALA A 86 2.30 15.61 -1.77
CA ALA A 86 2.15 14.48 -2.68
C ALA A 86 1.93 13.19 -1.89
N LEU A 87 1.27 12.21 -2.51
CA LEU A 87 1.23 10.86 -1.98
C LEU A 87 2.48 10.13 -2.44
N GLY A 88 3.28 9.62 -1.52
CA GLY A 88 4.47 8.83 -1.83
C GLY A 88 4.16 7.35 -1.77
N GLU A 89 4.24 6.63 -2.88
CA GLU A 89 4.25 5.16 -2.89
C GLU A 89 5.65 4.66 -2.57
N VAL A 90 5.78 3.78 -1.57
CA VAL A 90 7.09 3.25 -1.15
C VAL A 90 7.52 2.10 -2.06
N TRP A 91 8.60 2.33 -2.79
CA TRP A 91 9.19 1.36 -3.71
C TRP A 91 10.31 0.55 -3.08
N GLU A 92 11.06 1.18 -2.17
CA GLU A 92 12.03 0.50 -1.33
C GLU A 92 11.77 0.84 0.13
N ASP A 93 11.42 -0.18 0.91
CA ASP A 93 11.04 0.01 2.30
C ASP A 93 12.25 0.00 3.25
N PHE A 94 12.27 0.94 4.21
CA PHE A 94 13.32 1.08 5.20
C PHE A 94 13.38 -0.13 6.15
N PHE A 95 12.23 -0.62 6.61
CA PHE A 95 12.15 -1.76 7.51
C PHE A 95 12.48 -3.07 6.80
N ALA A 96 12.01 -3.27 5.57
CA ALA A 96 12.38 -4.42 4.75
C ALA A 96 13.90 -4.50 4.54
N ASN A 97 14.59 -3.36 4.41
CA ASN A 97 16.05 -3.31 4.34
C ASN A 97 16.72 -3.67 5.68
N ILE A 98 16.17 -3.22 6.81
CA ILE A 98 16.63 -3.63 8.14
C ILE A 98 16.47 -5.14 8.31
N MET A 99 15.30 -5.69 7.97
CA MET A 99 15.01 -7.13 8.05
C MET A 99 15.96 -7.93 7.15
N ALA A 100 16.23 -7.45 5.93
CA ALA A 100 17.22 -8.06 5.05
C ALA A 100 18.63 -8.10 5.66
N LYS A 101 19.04 -7.03 6.36
CA LYS A 101 20.32 -7.00 7.06
C LYS A 101 20.35 -7.99 8.24
N LYS A 102 19.29 -8.03 9.05
CA LYS A 102 19.15 -9.00 10.16
C LYS A 102 19.22 -10.43 9.65
N PHE A 103 18.51 -10.75 8.56
CA PHE A 103 18.56 -12.07 7.94
C PHE A 103 19.96 -12.48 7.47
N ARG A 104 20.73 -11.54 6.89
CA ARG A 104 22.13 -11.83 6.51
C ARG A 104 23.02 -12.13 7.71
N GLN A 105 22.71 -11.56 8.88
CA GLN A 105 23.45 -11.77 10.13
C GLN A 105 23.04 -13.06 10.85
N ASN A 106 21.79 -13.47 10.71
CA ASN A 106 21.26 -14.70 11.29
C ASN A 106 20.39 -15.44 10.27
N ARG A 107 21.00 -16.41 9.56
CA ARG A 107 20.30 -17.18 8.53
C ARG A 107 19.22 -18.08 9.09
N ASP A 108 19.29 -18.47 10.36
CA ASP A 108 18.28 -19.32 10.99
C ASP A 108 16.93 -18.62 11.14
N SER A 109 16.88 -17.29 10.99
CA SER A 109 15.61 -16.54 11.05
C SER A 109 14.67 -16.84 9.88
N GLN A 110 15.12 -17.51 8.79
CA GLN A 110 14.20 -18.03 7.76
C GLN A 110 13.24 -19.08 8.31
N TYR A 111 13.64 -19.80 9.36
CA TYR A 111 12.82 -20.81 10.01
C TYR A 111 11.94 -20.23 11.13
N ASP A 112 12.02 -18.92 11.40
CA ASP A 112 11.16 -18.23 12.35
C ASP A 112 9.92 -17.65 11.62
N PRO A 113 8.72 -18.22 11.84
CA PRO A 113 7.49 -17.74 11.24
C PRO A 113 7.17 -16.28 11.53
N SER A 114 7.52 -15.80 12.73
CA SER A 114 7.23 -14.44 13.16
C SER A 114 8.10 -13.43 12.42
N PHE A 115 9.40 -13.73 12.29
CA PHE A 115 10.34 -12.94 11.52
C PHE A 115 9.94 -12.85 10.04
N MET A 116 9.62 -13.99 9.41
CA MET A 116 9.22 -14.00 8.01
C MET A 116 7.90 -13.28 7.77
N ARG A 117 6.94 -13.41 8.69
CA ARG A 117 5.67 -12.65 8.62
C ARG A 117 5.92 -11.15 8.70
N GLU A 118 6.68 -10.69 9.70
CA GLU A 118 7.02 -9.29 9.87
C GLU A 118 7.75 -8.74 8.64
N TRP A 119 8.71 -9.50 8.11
CA TRP A 119 9.44 -9.08 6.93
C TRP A 119 8.54 -8.93 5.70
N LEU A 120 7.68 -9.92 5.42
CA LEU A 120 6.75 -9.86 4.29
C LEU A 120 5.72 -8.74 4.42
N MET A 121 5.33 -8.35 5.64
CA MET A 121 4.47 -7.18 5.84
C MET A 121 5.11 -5.89 5.34
N TYR A 122 6.43 -5.73 5.53
CA TYR A 122 7.17 -4.57 5.02
C TYR A 122 7.43 -4.62 3.51
N GLU A 123 7.09 -5.73 2.84
CA GLU A 123 7.09 -5.83 1.38
C GLU A 123 5.74 -5.45 0.76
N GLU A 124 4.69 -5.21 1.54
CA GLU A 124 3.43 -4.71 0.97
C GLU A 124 3.59 -3.26 0.50
N PRO A 125 2.98 -2.87 -0.64
CA PRO A 125 3.00 -1.49 -1.06
C PRO A 125 2.24 -0.65 -0.04
N HIS A 126 2.91 0.30 0.58
CA HIS A 126 2.27 1.30 1.42
C HIS A 126 2.60 2.71 0.93
N VAL A 127 1.88 3.67 1.51
CA VAL A 127 1.92 5.06 1.11
C VAL A 127 2.28 5.94 2.28
N ILE A 128 3.00 7.02 1.98
CA ILE A 128 3.42 8.04 2.92
C ILE A 128 3.01 9.43 2.41
N LEU A 129 3.14 10.44 3.26
CA LEU A 129 2.96 11.82 2.85
C LEU A 129 4.31 12.43 2.49
N VAL A 130 4.38 13.13 1.35
CA VAL A 130 5.58 13.88 0.94
C VAL A 130 5.26 15.37 0.95
N ILE A 131 6.03 16.17 1.70
CA ILE A 131 5.84 17.62 1.89
C ILE A 131 7.11 18.33 1.43
N ASN A 132 7.04 19.05 0.30
CA ASN A 132 8.20 19.69 -0.33
C ASN A 132 9.40 18.75 -0.49
N GLY A 133 9.14 17.49 -0.85
CA GLY A 133 10.16 16.45 -0.99
C GLY A 133 10.62 15.78 0.32
N LYS A 134 10.15 16.23 1.49
CA LYS A 134 10.41 15.56 2.77
C LYS A 134 9.34 14.52 3.06
N GLN A 135 9.74 13.37 3.58
CA GLN A 135 8.84 12.27 3.93
C GLN A 135 8.21 12.45 5.30
N PHE A 136 6.95 12.04 5.44
CA PHE A 136 6.26 11.86 6.71
C PHE A 136 5.58 10.49 6.71
N GLU A 137 6.14 9.58 7.52
CA GLU A 137 5.62 8.24 7.78
C GLU A 137 5.01 8.23 9.19
N PRO A 138 3.69 8.06 9.36
CA PRO A 138 3.01 7.95 10.65
C PRO A 138 3.69 6.99 11.63
N LEU A 139 4.25 5.88 11.15
CA LEU A 139 4.99 4.93 11.99
C LEU A 139 6.19 5.55 12.71
N SER A 140 6.80 6.60 12.15
CA SER A 140 7.88 7.37 12.76
C SER A 140 7.52 7.86 14.18
N LYS A 141 6.25 8.24 14.38
CA LYS A 141 5.77 8.70 15.68
C LYS A 141 5.82 7.61 16.74
N PHE A 142 5.42 6.39 16.40
CA PHE A 142 5.38 5.27 17.33
C PHE A 142 6.78 4.74 17.65
N MET A 143 7.69 4.87 16.70
CA MET A 143 9.08 4.45 16.87
C MET A 143 9.97 5.49 17.53
N GLY A 144 9.52 6.75 17.61
CA GLY A 144 10.34 7.85 18.10
C GLY A 144 11.57 8.13 17.22
N LEU A 145 11.51 7.76 15.95
CA LEU A 145 12.57 7.98 14.95
C LEU A 145 11.96 8.47 13.65
N ASP A 146 12.61 9.42 12.99
CA ASP A 146 12.16 9.88 11.67
C ASP A 146 12.52 8.82 10.62
N VAL A 147 11.50 8.16 10.06
CA VAL A 147 11.66 7.12 9.04
C VAL A 147 11.73 7.78 7.67
N GLU A 148 12.77 7.43 6.91
CA GLU A 148 12.94 7.85 5.52
C GLU A 148 13.15 6.61 4.64
N HIS A 149 12.23 6.39 3.71
CA HIS A 149 12.30 5.29 2.77
C HIS A 149 13.30 5.62 1.64
N PRO A 150 14.21 4.71 1.28
CA PRO A 150 15.23 4.97 0.26
C PRO A 150 14.68 5.34 -1.13
N ARG A 151 13.49 4.82 -1.48
CA ARG A 151 12.88 5.07 -2.78
C ARG A 151 11.37 5.21 -2.67
N VAL A 152 10.89 6.38 -3.07
CA VAL A 152 9.48 6.76 -3.02
C VAL A 152 9.10 7.40 -4.35
N GLN A 153 8.00 6.94 -4.94
CA GLN A 153 7.41 7.57 -6.12
C GLN A 153 6.29 8.51 -5.68
N ALA A 154 6.40 9.79 -6.03
CA ALA A 154 5.40 10.80 -5.70
C ALA A 154 4.28 10.86 -6.76
N PHE A 155 3.04 11.02 -6.28
CA PHE A 155 1.82 11.17 -7.07
C PHE A 155 1.01 12.38 -6.59
N PRO A 156 0.11 12.94 -7.43
CA PRO A 156 -0.88 13.92 -6.98
C PRO A 156 -1.66 13.39 -5.77
N PHE A 157 -1.73 14.20 -4.70
CA PHE A 157 -2.10 13.68 -3.39
C PHE A 157 -3.50 13.05 -3.36
N TRP A 158 -4.52 13.78 -3.82
CA TRP A 158 -5.91 13.30 -3.73
C TRP A 158 -6.24 12.21 -4.73
N GLU A 159 -5.66 12.27 -5.92
CA GLU A 159 -5.77 11.22 -6.92
C GLU A 159 -5.14 9.94 -6.40
N GLY A 160 -3.94 10.02 -5.81
CA GLY A 160 -3.28 8.89 -5.16
C GLY A 160 -4.12 8.27 -4.04
N VAL A 161 -4.69 9.10 -3.15
CA VAL A 161 -5.56 8.62 -2.05
C VAL A 161 -6.81 7.96 -2.62
N ALA A 162 -7.43 8.57 -3.63
CA ALA A 162 -8.60 8.04 -4.30
C ALA A 162 -8.32 6.69 -4.94
N VAL A 163 -7.24 6.54 -5.72
CA VAL A 163 -6.96 5.25 -6.36
C VAL A 163 -6.55 4.16 -5.36
N SER A 164 -5.91 4.53 -4.25
CA SER A 164 -5.62 3.59 -3.15
C SER A 164 -6.91 3.10 -2.48
N ARG A 165 -7.89 3.99 -2.31
CA ARG A 165 -9.25 3.62 -1.87
C ARG A 165 -9.94 2.76 -2.93
N LEU A 166 -9.81 3.08 -4.22
CA LEU A 166 -10.41 2.33 -5.31
C LEU A 166 -9.83 0.90 -5.44
N ALA A 167 -8.54 0.72 -5.19
CA ALA A 167 -7.93 -0.60 -5.05
C ALA A 167 -8.60 -1.39 -3.91
N SER A 168 -8.88 -0.74 -2.78
CA SER A 168 -9.61 -1.37 -1.67
C SER A 168 -11.07 -1.69 -2.02
N VAL A 169 -11.74 -0.87 -2.85
CA VAL A 169 -13.06 -1.19 -3.42
C VAL A 169 -12.96 -2.43 -4.30
N SER A 170 -11.96 -2.51 -5.18
CA SER A 170 -11.75 -3.67 -6.04
C SER A 170 -11.50 -4.95 -5.22
N ASN A 171 -10.77 -4.87 -4.11
CA ASN A 171 -10.54 -6.02 -3.24
C ASN A 171 -11.81 -6.53 -2.57
N CYS A 172 -12.80 -5.67 -2.37
CA CYS A 172 -14.13 -6.06 -1.86
C CYS A 172 -15.07 -6.59 -2.96
N GLU A 173 -14.74 -6.43 -4.23
CA GLU A 173 -15.52 -6.94 -5.35
C GLU A 173 -15.24 -8.44 -5.56
N LYS A 174 -16.27 -9.22 -5.89
CA LYS A 174 -16.15 -10.67 -6.15
C LYS A 174 -15.99 -10.96 -7.64
N ASP A 175 -16.56 -10.12 -8.50
CA ASP A 175 -16.48 -10.28 -9.94
C ASP A 175 -15.11 -9.81 -10.48
N HIS A 176 -14.36 -10.74 -11.11
CA HIS A 176 -13.00 -10.45 -11.56
C HIS A 176 -12.94 -9.46 -12.74
N GLU A 177 -13.97 -9.38 -13.57
CA GLU A 177 -14.05 -8.41 -14.67
C GLU A 177 -14.31 -7.00 -14.12
N GLU A 178 -15.26 -6.85 -13.18
CA GLU A 178 -15.53 -5.57 -12.51
C GLU A 178 -14.32 -5.11 -11.70
N ARG A 179 -13.60 -6.03 -11.04
CA ARG A 179 -12.31 -5.72 -10.40
C ARG A 179 -11.32 -5.08 -11.37
N LEU A 180 -11.11 -5.68 -12.54
CA LEU A 180 -10.20 -5.12 -13.55
C LEU A 180 -10.70 -3.78 -14.06
N ARG A 181 -12.01 -3.62 -14.29
CA ARG A 181 -12.60 -2.34 -14.69
C ARG A 181 -12.38 -1.23 -13.65
N LEU A 182 -12.48 -1.55 -12.36
CA LEU A 182 -12.17 -0.60 -11.27
C LEU A 182 -10.68 -0.24 -11.25
N LEU A 183 -9.79 -1.19 -11.50
CA LEU A 183 -8.35 -0.96 -11.57
C LEU A 183 -7.92 -0.21 -12.84
N ASP A 184 -8.62 -0.39 -13.96
CA ASP A 184 -8.45 0.43 -15.16
C ASP A 184 -8.84 1.89 -14.88
N LEU A 185 -9.98 2.10 -14.20
CA LEU A 185 -10.38 3.43 -13.73
C LEU A 185 -9.33 4.04 -12.78
N ALA A 186 -8.72 3.23 -11.91
CA ALA A 186 -7.66 3.69 -11.02
C ALA A 186 -6.43 4.16 -11.81
N GLU A 187 -5.95 3.38 -12.78
CA GLU A 187 -4.84 3.75 -13.66
C GLU A 187 -5.16 5.02 -14.48
N GLU A 188 -6.43 5.22 -14.85
CA GLU A 188 -6.88 6.42 -15.53
C GLU A 188 -6.91 7.68 -14.65
N ILE A 189 -7.12 7.55 -13.33
CA ILE A 189 -7.14 8.66 -12.37
C ILE A 189 -5.71 9.04 -11.95
N CYS A 190 -4.90 8.03 -11.63
CA CYS A 190 -3.53 8.21 -11.16
C CYS A 190 -2.64 7.10 -11.78
N PRO A 191 -2.08 7.35 -12.98
CA PRO A 191 -1.36 6.32 -13.73
C PRO A 191 -0.02 5.95 -13.08
N GLY A 192 0.36 4.68 -13.21
CA GLY A 192 1.70 4.21 -12.84
C GLY A 192 1.90 3.91 -11.35
N MET A 193 0.83 3.77 -10.57
CA MET A 193 0.92 3.25 -9.20
C MET A 193 1.13 1.74 -9.22
N THR A 194 2.15 1.27 -8.52
CA THR A 194 2.49 -0.16 -8.45
C THR A 194 1.42 -0.95 -7.72
N LEU A 195 0.81 -0.35 -6.69
CA LEU A 195 -0.35 -0.88 -6.00
C LEU A 195 -1.45 -1.31 -6.99
N ILE A 196 -1.77 -0.49 -7.99
CA ILE A 196 -2.85 -0.79 -8.94
C ILE A 196 -2.49 -2.00 -9.78
N ARG A 197 -1.27 -2.06 -10.33
CA ARG A 197 -0.82 -3.19 -11.16
C ARG A 197 -0.69 -4.49 -10.37
N GLU A 198 -0.24 -4.44 -9.13
CA GLU A 198 -0.19 -5.60 -8.25
C GLU A 198 -1.59 -6.17 -7.99
N ASN A 199 -2.59 -5.32 -7.73
CA ASN A 199 -3.97 -5.77 -7.50
C ASN A 199 -4.63 -6.37 -8.76
N ARG A 200 -4.12 -6.11 -9.98
CA ARG A 200 -4.62 -6.75 -11.21
C ARG A 200 -4.29 -8.24 -11.27
N VAL A 201 -3.17 -8.65 -10.69
CA VAL A 201 -2.59 -9.98 -10.88
C VAL A 201 -3.58 -11.09 -10.53
N GLN A 202 -4.26 -10.97 -9.39
CA GLN A 202 -5.24 -11.98 -8.97
C GLN A 202 -6.38 -12.13 -9.98
N SER A 203 -7.01 -11.03 -10.37
CA SER A 203 -8.14 -11.07 -11.32
C SER A 203 -7.72 -11.56 -12.70
N LEU A 204 -6.53 -11.17 -13.18
CA LEU A 204 -6.00 -11.66 -14.45
C LEU A 204 -5.79 -13.17 -14.42
N VAL A 205 -5.27 -13.72 -13.32
CA VAL A 205 -5.10 -15.17 -13.19
C VAL A 205 -6.42 -15.91 -13.13
N GLU A 206 -7.40 -15.41 -12.38
CA GLU A 206 -8.72 -16.06 -12.31
C GLU A 206 -9.49 -16.01 -13.63
N LEU A 207 -9.18 -15.03 -14.50
CA LEU A 207 -9.71 -14.96 -15.86
C LEU A 207 -8.85 -15.71 -16.90
N GLY A 208 -7.78 -16.39 -16.49
CA GLY A 208 -6.89 -17.15 -17.38
C GLY A 208 -5.93 -16.28 -18.22
N MET A 209 -5.84 -14.98 -17.94
CA MET A 209 -4.96 -14.01 -18.62
C MET A 209 -3.55 -14.04 -18.02
N ILE A 210 -2.89 -15.19 -18.09
CA ILE A 210 -1.62 -15.45 -17.40
C ILE A 210 -0.48 -14.57 -17.91
N LYS A 211 -0.42 -14.28 -19.22
CA LYS A 211 0.67 -13.48 -19.81
C LYS A 211 0.65 -12.05 -19.26
N GLU A 212 -0.53 -11.44 -19.24
CA GLU A 212 -0.78 -10.10 -18.72
C GLU A 212 -0.50 -10.02 -17.22
N ALA A 213 -0.84 -11.08 -16.46
CA ALA A 213 -0.51 -11.17 -15.03
C ALA A 213 1.01 -11.16 -14.80
N VAL A 214 1.77 -11.94 -15.60
CA VAL A 214 3.24 -11.96 -15.54
C VAL A 214 3.83 -10.61 -15.94
N GLU A 215 3.28 -9.94 -16.94
CA GLU A 215 3.72 -8.59 -17.33
C GLU A 215 3.51 -7.58 -16.20
N CYS A 216 2.36 -7.63 -15.50
CA CYS A 216 2.13 -6.80 -14.32
C CYS A 216 3.18 -7.06 -13.23
N LEU A 217 3.47 -8.34 -12.94
CA LEU A 217 4.44 -8.73 -11.93
C LEU A 217 5.86 -8.27 -12.28
N LYS A 218 6.32 -8.47 -13.52
CA LYS A 218 7.63 -8.01 -13.98
C LYS A 218 7.78 -6.51 -13.79
N TRP A 219 6.78 -5.76 -14.23
CA TRP A 219 6.75 -4.32 -14.11
C TRP A 219 6.85 -3.85 -12.65
N SER A 220 6.16 -4.55 -11.73
CA SER A 220 6.20 -4.25 -10.29
C SER A 220 7.52 -4.64 -9.65
N VAL A 221 8.12 -5.77 -10.01
CA VAL A 221 9.43 -6.23 -9.50
C VAL A 221 10.55 -5.25 -9.88
N GLU A 222 10.55 -4.72 -11.10
CA GLU A 222 11.52 -3.69 -11.54
C GLU A 222 11.46 -2.44 -10.65
N ARG A 223 10.25 -2.08 -10.20
CA ARG A 223 10.00 -0.90 -9.36
C ARG A 223 10.05 -1.18 -7.88
N ARG A 224 10.06 -2.43 -7.45
CA ARG A 224 10.09 -2.83 -6.05
C ARG A 224 11.10 -3.97 -5.87
N PRO A 225 12.42 -3.68 -5.93
CA PRO A 225 13.46 -4.71 -5.93
C PRO A 225 13.51 -5.50 -4.60
N ASN A 226 12.91 -4.96 -3.55
CA ASN A 226 12.82 -5.59 -2.24
C ASN A 226 11.52 -6.38 -2.02
N ALA A 227 10.59 -6.40 -2.99
CA ALA A 227 9.36 -7.17 -2.91
C ALA A 227 9.60 -8.62 -3.35
N ARG A 228 10.24 -9.40 -2.48
CA ARG A 228 10.61 -10.81 -2.72
C ARG A 228 9.39 -11.67 -3.00
N LYS A 229 8.27 -11.37 -2.34
CA LYS A 229 6.96 -11.95 -2.67
C LYS A 229 6.68 -11.88 -4.17
N LEU A 230 6.74 -10.68 -4.75
CA LEU A 230 6.42 -10.45 -6.15
C LEU A 230 7.42 -11.17 -7.06
N TRP A 231 8.70 -11.16 -6.67
CA TRP A 231 9.75 -11.88 -7.40
C TRP A 231 9.47 -13.38 -7.45
N ALA A 232 9.14 -13.99 -6.30
CA ALA A 232 8.85 -15.42 -6.21
C ALA A 232 7.63 -15.78 -7.06
N ILE A 233 6.53 -15.00 -6.95
CA ILE A 233 5.34 -15.19 -7.76
C ILE A 233 5.68 -15.09 -9.26
N CYS A 234 6.37 -14.02 -9.67
CA CYS A 234 6.78 -13.82 -11.07
C CYS A 234 7.58 -15.03 -11.58
N HIS A 235 8.58 -15.46 -10.81
CA HIS A 235 9.46 -16.56 -11.17
C HIS A 235 8.71 -17.89 -11.34
N PHE A 236 7.80 -18.21 -10.41
CA PHE A 236 6.98 -19.42 -10.50
C PHE A 236 6.05 -19.37 -11.71
N MET A 237 5.42 -18.23 -11.97
CA MET A 237 4.51 -18.07 -13.11
C MET A 237 5.24 -18.19 -14.45
N GLU A 238 6.45 -17.63 -14.58
CA GLU A 238 7.26 -17.77 -15.79
C GLU A 238 7.72 -19.20 -16.07
N LYS A 239 8.15 -19.93 -15.02
CA LYS A 239 8.74 -21.25 -15.19
C LYS A 239 7.72 -22.38 -15.33
N ILE A 240 6.60 -22.27 -14.63
CA ILE A 240 5.62 -23.37 -14.51
C ILE A 240 4.42 -23.14 -15.45
N GLY A 241 4.22 -21.92 -15.98
CA GLY A 241 3.16 -21.63 -16.95
C GLY A 241 1.77 -21.70 -16.33
N GLU A 242 0.76 -22.17 -17.05
CA GLU A 242 -0.65 -22.21 -16.58
C GLU A 242 -0.84 -23.04 -15.29
N ASP A 243 -0.01 -24.07 -15.08
CA ASP A 243 0.02 -24.88 -13.86
C ASP A 243 0.50 -24.11 -12.62
N SER A 244 1.07 -22.91 -12.78
CA SER A 244 1.48 -22.02 -11.69
C SER A 244 0.31 -21.37 -10.95
N SER A 245 -0.87 -21.28 -11.59
CA SER A 245 -2.06 -20.64 -11.04
C SER A 245 -2.50 -21.27 -9.70
N LYS A 246 -2.34 -22.60 -9.54
CA LYS A 246 -2.61 -23.29 -8.27
C LYS A 246 -1.65 -22.89 -7.14
N TYR A 247 -0.39 -22.63 -7.48
CA TYR A 247 0.62 -22.15 -6.53
C TYR A 247 0.34 -20.70 -6.17
N LEU A 248 -0.05 -19.87 -7.14
CA LEU A 248 -0.50 -18.51 -6.87
C LEU A 248 -1.73 -18.50 -5.97
N ARG A 249 -2.75 -19.32 -6.23
CA ARG A 249 -3.93 -19.43 -5.35
C ARG A 249 -3.52 -19.82 -3.93
N ALA A 250 -2.69 -20.86 -3.77
CA ALA A 250 -2.18 -21.24 -2.45
C ALA A 250 -1.35 -20.14 -1.77
N PHE A 251 -0.64 -19.33 -2.56
CA PHE A 251 0.17 -18.21 -2.09
C PHE A 251 -0.71 -17.02 -1.67
N LEU A 252 -1.73 -16.68 -2.46
CA LEU A 252 -2.67 -15.58 -2.19
C LEU A 252 -3.70 -15.93 -1.09
N GLU A 253 -4.14 -17.19 -1.00
CA GLU A 253 -5.17 -17.66 -0.06
C GLU A 253 -4.62 -17.97 1.35
N ARG A 254 -3.33 -18.29 1.51
CA ARG A 254 -2.75 -18.79 2.79
C ARG A 254 -1.71 -17.86 3.42
N TYR A 255 -1.77 -16.58 3.12
CA TYR A 255 -0.91 -15.56 3.75
C TYR A 255 -1.08 -15.66 5.28
N PRO A 256 -0.08 -16.05 6.12
CA PRO A 256 1.39 -16.07 5.97
C PRO A 256 2.07 -17.44 6.25
N PHE A 257 1.35 -18.57 6.23
CA PHE A 257 1.90 -19.85 6.72
C PHE A 257 2.53 -20.74 5.64
N SER A 258 2.07 -20.67 4.38
CA SER A 258 2.53 -21.56 3.30
C SER A 258 3.87 -21.15 2.66
N ILE A 259 4.32 -19.91 2.91
CA ILE A 259 5.51 -19.34 2.24
C ILE A 259 6.81 -19.95 2.76
N GLN A 260 6.82 -20.50 3.98
CA GLN A 260 7.99 -21.17 4.59
C GLN A 260 8.48 -22.38 3.81
N GLU A 261 7.60 -23.06 3.06
CA GLU A 261 7.99 -24.27 2.31
C GLU A 261 8.75 -23.96 1.02
N TYR A 262 8.83 -22.68 0.62
CA TYR A 262 9.38 -22.24 -0.66
C TYR A 262 10.64 -21.36 -0.54
N PHE A 263 11.15 -21.14 0.69
CA PHE A 263 12.40 -20.44 1.00
C PHE A 263 13.34 -21.36 1.77
#